data_AF-A0A7J8ED80-F1
#
_entry.id   AF-A0A7J8ED80-F1
#
_cell.length_a   1.000
_cell.length_b   1.000
_cell.length_c   1.000
_cell.angle_alpha   90.00
_cell.angle_beta   90.00
_cell.angle_gamma   90.00
#
_symmetry.space_group_name_H-M   'P 1'
#
loop_
_entity.id
_entity.type
_entity.pdbx_description
1 polymer ?
#
loop_
_entity_poly.entity_id
_entity_poly.type
_entity_poly.pdbx_seq_one_letter_code
_entity_poly.pdbx_strand_id
1 'polypeptide(L)'
;MTARSPPAPVPPPPARLSGPGCSHVGRGAVVHAVSSEASGLAGAAREGVVDKSDISWQGGEGSGGRRGPAGSAPAQAPLLSAPMGSERLEGISVEEAVVTRTQLLEEELSSLKEELALCQADKEFVWSLWKRLQVTNPDLTQAVSLIVEREKQKSEAKDRKVLEILQVKDAKIQELEQRESGLKRDINDLVKRKIIVDEENAFLRKEFSDLQKKFKDKRQEVKDTKECVQNKEEQKRLVIKNLEEENEKLSTRCADLLNDLEKLRKQELHWRKEKCSIDAKIKAFEDNLIEARKEIEVSQSKYNALSLQLTNKQTELIQKDMDITLVRKELQELQNLYKQNSAHTAQQAELIQQLQVLNMDTQKVLRNQEDVHTAESISYQKVCFCSVIKM
;
A
#
# COMPACT_ATOMS: atom_id res chain seq x y z
N MET A 1 3.67 -6.05 -41.41
CA MET A 1 4.81 -6.94 -41.07
C MET A 1 5.71 -6.22 -40.09
N THR A 2 5.91 -6.79 -38.91
CA THR A 2 6.87 -6.35 -37.89
C THR A 2 7.19 -7.58 -37.05
N ALA A 3 8.48 -7.93 -36.94
CA ALA A 3 8.89 -9.23 -36.39
C ALA A 3 8.76 -9.27 -34.85
N ARG A 4 8.21 -10.37 -34.32
CA ARG A 4 8.29 -10.71 -32.89
C ARG A 4 9.53 -11.56 -32.63
N SER A 5 10.35 -11.17 -31.66
CA SER A 5 11.41 -12.03 -31.12
C SER A 5 10.82 -13.16 -30.26
N PRO A 6 11.44 -14.35 -30.20
CA PRO A 6 10.98 -15.47 -29.39
C PRO A 6 11.41 -15.36 -27.92
N PRO A 7 10.69 -15.99 -26.97
CA PRO A 7 11.08 -16.07 -25.56
C PRO A 7 12.14 -17.14 -25.30
N ALA A 8 13.02 -16.91 -24.32
CA ALA A 8 14.03 -17.85 -23.86
C ALA A 8 13.48 -18.85 -22.82
N PRO A 9 14.10 -20.05 -22.64
CA PRO A 9 13.54 -21.14 -21.83
C PRO A 9 13.82 -21.03 -20.32
N VAL A 10 13.00 -21.77 -19.56
CA VAL A 10 12.93 -21.79 -18.09
C VAL A 10 13.93 -22.81 -17.46
N PRO A 11 14.62 -22.48 -16.35
CA PRO A 11 15.37 -23.44 -15.55
C PRO A 11 14.50 -24.18 -14.49
N PRO A 12 14.88 -25.41 -14.08
CA PRO A 12 13.99 -26.35 -13.37
C PRO A 12 13.91 -26.15 -11.83
N PRO A 13 12.92 -26.74 -11.15
CA PRO A 13 12.79 -26.69 -9.69
C PRO A 13 13.69 -27.73 -8.97
N PRO A 14 14.21 -27.42 -7.76
CA PRO A 14 14.86 -28.42 -6.93
C PRO A 14 13.86 -29.39 -6.28
N ALA A 15 14.30 -30.64 -6.07
CA ALA A 15 13.46 -31.75 -5.67
C ALA A 15 13.10 -31.81 -4.18
N ARG A 16 12.05 -32.58 -3.86
CA ARG A 16 11.65 -32.92 -2.48
C ARG A 16 12.68 -33.84 -1.82
N LEU A 17 12.87 -33.68 -0.51
CA LEU A 17 13.33 -34.74 0.39
C LEU A 17 12.30 -34.94 1.50
N SER A 18 12.15 -36.17 1.98
CA SER A 18 11.05 -36.59 2.85
C SER A 18 11.56 -37.27 4.13
N GLY A 19 10.99 -36.86 5.27
CA GLY A 19 11.03 -37.60 6.55
C GLY A 19 12.35 -37.55 7.33
N PRO A 20 12.39 -38.18 8.52
CA PRO A 20 11.32 -38.94 9.19
C PRO A 20 10.74 -38.21 10.43
N GLY A 21 9.71 -38.79 11.06
CA GLY A 21 9.16 -38.31 12.33
C GLY A 21 9.01 -39.41 13.40
N CYS A 22 8.71 -39.00 14.63
CA CYS A 22 8.11 -39.75 15.74
C CYS A 22 7.61 -38.70 16.77
N SER A 23 6.39 -38.77 17.32
CA SER A 23 5.96 -39.66 18.43
C SER A 23 6.76 -39.39 19.71
N HIS A 24 6.18 -39.13 20.89
CA HIS A 24 4.87 -39.50 21.42
C HIS A 24 4.55 -38.69 22.72
N VAL A 25 3.27 -38.65 23.17
CA VAL A 25 2.75 -38.63 24.58
C VAL A 25 3.45 -37.76 25.67
N GLY A 26 2.77 -37.00 26.54
CA GLY A 26 1.34 -36.78 26.80
C GLY A 26 1.05 -36.44 28.29
N ARG A 27 -0.20 -36.08 28.64
CA ARG A 27 -0.71 -35.63 29.97
C ARG A 27 -0.14 -34.29 30.50
N GLY A 28 -0.87 -33.47 31.25
CA GLY A 28 -2.30 -33.48 31.62
C GLY A 28 -2.57 -32.82 32.99
N ALA A 29 -3.69 -32.08 33.12
CA ALA A 29 -4.22 -31.39 34.34
C ALA A 29 -3.30 -30.29 34.96
N VAL A 30 -3.71 -29.03 35.17
CA VAL A 30 -4.89 -28.43 35.85
C VAL A 30 -4.91 -28.67 37.36
N VAL A 31 -4.82 -27.59 38.17
CA VAL A 31 -5.72 -27.20 39.30
C VAL A 31 -5.21 -25.89 39.96
N HIS A 32 -6.12 -25.10 40.54
CA HIS A 32 -5.93 -23.78 41.18
C HIS A 32 -5.58 -23.83 42.69
N ALA A 33 -4.95 -22.75 43.19
CA ALA A 33 -5.23 -22.02 44.45
C ALA A 33 -4.23 -20.83 44.52
N VAL A 34 -4.52 -19.56 44.86
CA VAL A 34 -5.55 -18.82 45.63
C VAL A 34 -5.39 -18.84 47.16
N SER A 35 -4.97 -17.66 47.62
CA SER A 35 -4.84 -16.99 48.92
C SER A 35 -5.74 -17.35 50.12
N SER A 36 -5.17 -17.15 51.33
CA SER A 36 -5.67 -16.36 52.50
C SER A 36 -4.60 -16.46 53.61
N GLU A 37 -4.19 -15.43 54.37
CA GLU A 37 -4.91 -14.59 55.37
C GLU A 37 -5.57 -15.42 56.51
N ALA A 38 -5.57 -15.06 57.80
CA ALA A 38 -4.82 -14.08 58.64
C ALA A 38 -5.16 -14.38 60.14
N SER A 39 -4.64 -13.56 61.10
CA SER A 39 -4.98 -13.55 62.55
C SER A 39 -4.26 -14.58 63.46
N GLY A 40 -3.98 -14.31 64.75
CA GLY A 40 -4.06 -13.04 65.49
C GLY A 40 -3.88 -13.14 67.03
N LEU A 41 -3.15 -12.18 67.61
CA LEU A 41 -3.29 -11.53 68.95
C LEU A 41 -3.61 -12.32 70.24
N ALA A 42 -2.65 -12.29 71.20
CA ALA A 42 -2.79 -11.99 72.64
C ALA A 42 -1.36 -11.88 73.27
N GLY A 43 -1.04 -11.17 74.35
CA GLY A 43 -1.83 -10.27 75.22
C GLY A 43 -1.09 -9.94 76.54
N ALA A 44 -0.22 -8.93 76.53
CA ALA A 44 0.35 -8.12 77.64
C ALA A 44 0.63 -8.70 79.06
N ALA A 45 1.88 -8.53 79.55
CA ALA A 45 2.18 -7.90 80.86
C ALA A 45 3.67 -7.49 81.03
N ARG A 46 3.87 -6.32 81.66
CA ARG A 46 5.04 -5.76 82.41
C ARG A 46 6.22 -6.70 82.76
N GLU A 47 7.49 -6.30 82.91
CA GLU A 47 8.26 -5.01 82.86
C GLU A 47 9.71 -5.34 83.34
N GLY A 48 10.82 -4.66 83.03
CA GLY A 48 11.12 -3.44 82.26
C GLY A 48 12.66 -3.21 82.23
N VAL A 49 13.12 -1.96 82.45
CA VAL A 49 14.52 -1.54 82.79
C VAL A 49 15.61 -1.57 81.68
N VAL A 50 15.93 -0.36 81.18
CA VAL A 50 17.28 0.17 80.77
C VAL A 50 17.99 -0.41 79.52
N ASP A 51 18.60 0.40 78.63
CA ASP A 51 18.41 1.82 78.25
C ASP A 51 19.05 2.09 76.86
N LYS A 52 18.75 3.28 76.33
CA LYS A 52 19.40 4.10 75.29
C LYS A 52 20.93 4.00 75.14
N SER A 53 21.58 4.48 74.07
CA SER A 53 21.14 4.90 72.72
C SER A 53 22.36 5.33 71.88
N ASP A 54 22.24 5.27 70.56
CA ASP A 54 22.66 6.24 69.52
C ASP A 54 23.82 7.25 69.67
N ILE A 55 24.30 7.65 68.48
CA ILE A 55 25.01 8.89 68.08
C ILE A 55 26.55 8.81 67.89
N SER A 56 26.92 9.17 66.65
CA SER A 56 28.26 9.50 66.12
C SER A 56 28.81 10.81 66.73
N TRP A 57 30.13 11.02 66.71
CA TRP A 57 30.79 12.22 66.13
C TRP A 57 32.29 12.28 66.51
N GLN A 58 33.12 12.54 65.50
CA GLN A 58 34.25 13.51 65.48
C GLN A 58 35.28 13.60 66.63
N GLY A 59 36.51 13.16 66.31
CA GLY A 59 37.81 13.84 66.53
C GLY A 59 38.14 14.65 67.80
N GLY A 60 39.24 14.29 68.45
CA GLY A 60 39.98 15.14 69.41
C GLY A 60 41.33 14.54 69.82
N GLU A 61 42.40 15.33 69.80
CA GLU A 61 43.73 14.95 70.31
C GLU A 61 43.81 15.10 71.85
N GLY A 62 44.75 14.37 72.50
CA GLY A 62 45.28 14.83 73.80
C GLY A 62 45.68 13.77 74.83
N SER A 63 46.98 13.51 74.93
CA SER A 63 47.74 13.32 76.20
C SER A 63 47.40 12.20 77.20
N GLY A 64 48.34 11.25 77.34
CA GLY A 64 49.11 11.11 78.59
C GLY A 64 48.90 9.88 79.50
N GLY A 65 49.96 9.06 79.62
CA GLY A 65 50.51 8.74 80.95
C GLY A 65 50.57 7.27 81.46
N ARG A 66 51.81 6.78 81.66
CA ARG A 66 52.23 5.69 82.59
C ARG A 66 51.75 4.26 82.21
N ARG A 67 52.37 3.15 82.66
CA ARG A 67 53.37 2.92 83.73
C ARG A 67 54.25 1.68 83.40
N GLY A 68 55.53 1.65 83.80
CA GLY A 68 56.37 0.43 83.89
C GLY A 68 56.05 -0.42 85.15
N PRO A 69 56.95 -1.27 85.72
CA PRO A 69 58.44 -1.26 85.66
C PRO A 69 59.02 -2.66 85.26
N ALA A 70 60.19 -3.23 85.63
CA ALA A 70 61.35 -2.85 86.49
C ALA A 70 62.62 -3.67 86.12
N GLY A 71 63.83 -3.13 86.41
CA GLY A 71 65.08 -3.87 86.70
C GLY A 71 65.89 -4.42 85.51
N SER A 72 67.24 -4.36 85.45
CA SER A 72 68.23 -3.90 86.44
C SER A 72 69.55 -3.49 85.74
N ALA A 73 70.29 -2.53 86.30
CA ALA A 73 71.71 -2.27 85.99
C ALA A 73 72.63 -3.21 86.82
N PRO A 74 73.93 -3.39 86.49
CA PRO A 74 74.99 -2.38 86.70
C PRO A 74 76.00 -2.35 85.51
N ALA A 75 77.16 -1.69 85.48
CA ALA A 75 77.89 -0.87 86.47
C ALA A 75 78.64 0.27 85.75
N GLN A 76 78.95 1.36 86.47
CA GLN A 76 79.95 2.34 86.01
C GLN A 76 81.37 1.81 86.32
N ALA A 77 82.31 2.00 85.39
CA ALA A 77 83.74 1.83 85.65
C ALA A 77 84.40 3.21 85.86
N PRO A 78 85.20 3.42 86.90
CA PRO A 78 85.93 4.67 87.09
C PRO A 78 87.22 4.65 86.26
N LEU A 79 87.43 5.66 85.42
CA LEU A 79 88.76 5.94 84.87
C LEU A 79 89.47 6.97 85.73
N LEU A 80 90.66 6.58 86.17
CA LEU A 80 91.50 7.32 87.10
C LEU A 80 92.09 8.57 86.44
N SER A 81 92.23 9.62 87.25
CA SER A 81 93.00 10.81 86.95
C SER A 81 94.50 10.52 86.82
N ALA A 82 95.14 11.12 85.82
CA ALA A 82 96.60 11.19 85.64
C ALA A 82 97.02 12.68 85.52
N PRO A 83 98.28 13.06 85.84
CA PRO A 83 98.52 14.30 86.59
C PRO A 83 98.61 15.59 85.78
N MET A 84 98.27 16.72 86.43
CA MET A 84 98.81 18.02 86.06
C MET A 84 100.28 18.12 86.51
N GLY A 85 101.14 18.68 85.64
CA GLY A 85 102.37 19.34 86.09
C GLY A 85 103.61 19.06 85.25
N SER A 86 103.87 19.91 84.25
CA SER A 86 105.22 20.44 84.03
C SER A 86 105.13 21.76 83.27
N GLU A 87 105.61 22.84 83.88
CA GLU A 87 105.72 24.14 83.24
C GLU A 87 106.98 24.20 82.36
N ARG A 88 106.84 24.85 81.19
CA ARG A 88 107.84 25.71 80.56
C ARG A 88 109.16 25.06 80.09
N LEU A 89 109.40 25.10 78.78
CA LEU A 89 110.44 25.94 78.17
C LEU A 89 110.41 25.84 76.63
N GLU A 90 110.58 26.97 75.97
CA GLU A 90 110.86 27.05 74.53
C GLU A 90 112.29 26.57 74.25
N GLY A 91 112.52 25.93 73.10
CA GLY A 91 113.88 25.83 72.53
C GLY A 91 114.66 24.52 72.72
N ILE A 92 114.00 23.38 72.94
CA ILE A 92 114.62 22.05 72.73
C ILE A 92 114.44 21.58 71.29
N SER A 93 115.51 21.07 70.68
CA SER A 93 115.55 20.64 69.27
C SER A 93 114.71 19.39 69.02
N VAL A 94 114.44 19.05 67.75
CA VAL A 94 113.70 17.84 67.38
C VAL A 94 114.39 16.58 67.94
N GLU A 95 115.72 16.54 67.94
CA GLU A 95 116.52 15.49 68.60
C GLU A 95 116.20 15.38 70.10
N GLU A 96 116.15 16.49 70.85
CA GLU A 96 115.87 16.48 72.30
C GLU A 96 114.40 16.16 72.62
N ALA A 97 113.46 16.60 71.78
CA ALA A 97 112.06 16.21 71.87
C ALA A 97 111.84 14.71 71.55
N VAL A 98 112.64 14.16 70.63
CA VAL A 98 112.67 12.72 70.35
C VAL A 98 113.35 11.96 71.50
N VAL A 99 114.47 12.44 72.04
CA VAL A 99 115.16 11.80 73.17
C VAL A 99 114.29 11.79 74.43
N THR A 100 113.66 12.91 74.80
CA THR A 100 112.75 12.97 75.96
C THR A 100 111.50 12.11 75.77
N ARG A 101 110.93 12.06 74.56
CA ARG A 101 109.85 11.12 74.23
C ARG A 101 110.31 9.66 74.25
N THR A 102 111.54 9.38 73.84
CA THR A 102 112.12 8.03 73.87
C THR A 102 112.38 7.60 75.31
N GLN A 103 112.89 8.49 76.16
CA GLN A 103 113.01 8.28 77.60
C GLN A 103 111.66 8.03 78.27
N LEU A 104 110.64 8.84 77.98
CA LEU A 104 109.28 8.64 78.50
C LEU A 104 108.68 7.29 78.04
N LEU A 105 108.90 6.90 76.78
CA LEU A 105 108.51 5.58 76.28
C LEU A 105 109.35 4.44 76.89
N GLU A 106 110.62 4.66 77.21
CA GLU A 106 111.48 3.71 77.93
C GLU A 106 111.04 3.56 79.40
N GLU A 107 110.58 4.63 80.03
CA GLU A 107 109.96 4.65 81.36
C GLU A 107 108.61 3.92 81.35
N GLU A 108 107.72 4.20 80.38
CA GLU A 108 106.46 3.48 80.19
C GLU A 108 106.69 1.98 79.89
N LEU A 109 107.65 1.65 79.03
CA LEU A 109 108.03 0.26 78.75
C LEU A 109 108.69 -0.43 79.96
N SER A 110 109.34 0.31 80.85
CA SER A 110 109.90 -0.22 82.10
C SER A 110 108.79 -0.45 83.13
N SER A 111 107.88 0.52 83.28
CA SER A 111 106.66 0.40 84.09
C SER A 111 105.80 -0.79 83.66
N LEU A 112 105.50 -0.95 82.36
CA LEU A 112 104.74 -2.09 81.84
C LEU A 112 105.47 -3.43 82.01
N LYS A 113 106.81 -3.45 82.02
CA LYS A 113 107.59 -4.66 82.36
C LYS A 113 107.49 -4.97 83.85
N GLU A 114 107.50 -3.97 84.72
CA GLU A 114 107.30 -4.12 86.16
C GLU A 114 105.88 -4.58 86.49
N GLU A 115 104.84 -4.00 85.87
CA GLU A 115 103.45 -4.47 85.98
C GLU A 115 103.28 -5.91 85.47
N LEU A 116 103.90 -6.26 84.34
CA LEU A 116 103.88 -7.63 83.83
C LEU A 116 104.61 -8.60 84.78
N ALA A 117 105.75 -8.19 85.35
CA ALA A 117 106.49 -8.98 86.33
C ALA A 117 105.71 -9.15 87.63
N LEU A 118 104.98 -8.12 88.09
CA LEU A 118 104.05 -8.18 89.21
C LEU A 118 102.87 -9.11 88.93
N CYS A 119 102.23 -9.00 87.76
CA CYS A 119 101.15 -9.91 87.34
C CYS A 119 101.62 -11.37 87.23
N GLN A 120 102.86 -11.60 86.78
CA GLN A 120 103.48 -12.92 86.77
C GLN A 120 103.76 -13.42 88.19
N ALA A 121 104.31 -12.56 89.06
CA ALA A 121 104.56 -12.89 90.47
C ALA A 121 103.25 -13.21 91.21
N ASP A 122 102.17 -12.44 90.99
CA ASP A 122 100.85 -12.69 91.56
C ASP A 122 100.23 -13.99 91.03
N LYS A 123 100.36 -14.27 89.73
CA LYS A 123 99.96 -15.56 89.15
C LYS A 123 100.69 -16.73 89.82
N GLU A 124 102.02 -16.65 89.93
CA GLU A 124 102.82 -17.70 90.56
C GLU A 124 102.60 -17.78 92.09
N PHE A 125 102.29 -16.66 92.74
CA PHE A 125 101.91 -16.60 94.16
C PHE A 125 100.56 -17.27 94.41
N VAL A 126 99.51 -16.91 93.66
CA VAL A 126 98.18 -17.52 93.74
C VAL A 126 98.26 -19.02 93.39
N TRP A 127 99.04 -19.38 92.36
CA TRP A 127 99.29 -20.78 92.00
C TRP A 127 100.02 -21.55 93.10
N SER A 128 101.05 -20.95 93.72
CA SER A 128 101.80 -21.54 94.84
C SER A 128 100.95 -21.65 96.11
N LEU A 129 100.07 -20.67 96.37
CA LEU A 129 99.13 -20.68 97.47
C LEU A 129 98.08 -21.77 97.28
N TRP A 130 97.51 -21.89 96.08
CA TRP A 130 96.61 -22.98 95.69
C TRP A 130 97.29 -24.35 95.81
N LYS A 131 98.55 -24.47 95.37
CA LYS A 131 99.32 -25.72 95.48
C LYS A 131 99.61 -26.08 96.94
N ARG A 132 99.93 -25.11 97.79
CA ARG A 132 100.11 -25.32 99.23
C ARG A 132 98.79 -25.68 99.92
N LEU A 133 97.68 -25.07 99.51
CA LEU A 133 96.34 -25.38 100.00
C LEU A 133 95.96 -26.83 99.65
N GLN A 134 96.23 -27.25 98.42
CA GLN A 134 96.01 -28.63 97.94
C GLN A 134 96.81 -29.69 98.72
N VAL A 135 98.02 -29.34 99.21
CA VAL A 135 98.86 -30.25 100.02
C VAL A 135 98.47 -30.24 101.49
N THR A 136 98.09 -29.09 102.04
CA THR A 136 97.76 -28.93 103.48
C THR A 136 96.31 -29.28 103.82
N ASN A 137 95.39 -29.10 102.87
CA ASN A 137 93.95 -29.28 103.04
C ASN A 137 93.36 -30.02 101.81
N PRO A 138 93.74 -31.29 101.57
CA PRO A 138 93.30 -32.04 100.39
C PRO A 138 91.77 -32.15 100.31
N ASP A 139 91.09 -32.33 101.44
CA ASP A 139 89.62 -32.43 101.54
C ASP A 139 88.93 -31.14 101.07
N LEU A 140 89.48 -29.97 101.43
CA LEU A 140 88.95 -28.67 101.00
C LEU A 140 89.15 -28.46 99.50
N THR A 141 90.33 -28.80 98.96
CA THR A 141 90.56 -28.73 97.52
C THR A 141 89.67 -29.70 96.75
N GLN A 142 89.43 -30.91 97.28
CA GLN A 142 88.49 -31.87 96.68
C GLN A 142 87.05 -31.32 96.69
N ALA A 143 86.61 -30.72 97.79
CA ALA A 143 85.29 -30.08 97.89
C ALA A 143 85.15 -28.92 96.89
N VAL A 144 86.16 -28.06 96.75
CA VAL A 144 86.18 -26.98 95.75
C VAL A 144 86.14 -27.56 94.33
N SER A 145 86.90 -28.60 94.01
CA SER A 145 86.85 -29.27 92.70
C SER A 145 85.47 -29.84 92.38
N LEU A 146 84.79 -30.47 93.36
CA LEU A 146 83.43 -30.97 93.19
C LEU A 146 82.41 -29.84 93.00
N ILE A 147 82.58 -28.69 93.65
CA ILE A 147 81.74 -27.49 93.44
C ILE A 147 81.95 -26.93 92.03
N VAL A 148 83.19 -26.81 91.56
CA VAL A 148 83.51 -26.30 90.22
C VAL A 148 82.94 -27.22 89.14
N GLU A 149 83.14 -28.54 89.24
CA GLU A 149 82.58 -29.49 88.27
C GLU A 149 81.04 -29.47 88.32
N ARG A 150 80.42 -29.36 89.50
CA ARG A 150 78.96 -29.20 89.61
C ARG A 150 78.47 -27.93 88.90
N GLU A 151 79.14 -26.80 89.05
CA GLU A 151 78.70 -25.55 88.42
C GLU A 151 78.91 -25.56 86.90
N LYS A 152 80.03 -26.14 86.43
CA LYS A 152 80.27 -26.44 85.02
C LYS A 152 79.18 -27.35 84.44
N GLN A 153 78.83 -28.45 85.12
CA GLN A 153 77.73 -29.32 84.68
C GLN A 153 76.39 -28.58 84.63
N LYS A 154 76.14 -27.61 85.52
CA LYS A 154 74.94 -26.74 85.44
C LYS A 154 74.99 -25.77 84.25
N SER A 155 76.13 -25.15 83.94
CA SER A 155 76.23 -24.26 82.77
C SER A 155 76.08 -25.07 81.49
N GLU A 156 76.81 -26.17 81.34
CA GLU A 156 76.69 -27.08 80.19
C GLU A 156 75.25 -27.64 80.02
N ALA A 157 74.51 -27.85 81.12
CA ALA A 157 73.10 -28.25 81.06
C ALA A 157 72.15 -27.10 80.67
N LYS A 158 72.48 -25.84 80.99
CA LYS A 158 71.73 -24.66 80.49
C LYS A 158 72.03 -24.44 79.01
N ASP A 159 73.29 -24.51 78.61
CA ASP A 159 73.72 -24.29 77.23
C ASP A 159 73.12 -25.35 76.29
N ARG A 160 73.10 -26.62 76.70
CA ARG A 160 72.37 -27.69 75.98
C ARG A 160 70.88 -27.38 75.79
N LYS A 161 70.19 -26.85 76.81
CA LYS A 161 68.78 -26.45 76.70
C LYS A 161 68.59 -25.25 75.77
N VAL A 162 69.52 -24.28 75.77
CA VAL A 162 69.47 -23.14 74.84
C VAL A 162 69.65 -23.64 73.40
N LEU A 163 70.60 -24.54 73.16
CA LEU A 163 70.83 -25.16 71.84
C LEU A 163 69.62 -25.98 71.36
N GLU A 164 68.98 -26.77 72.24
CA GLU A 164 67.74 -27.50 71.94
C GLU A 164 66.60 -26.54 71.57
N ILE A 165 66.41 -25.45 72.32
CA ILE A 165 65.40 -24.42 72.02
C ILE A 165 65.69 -23.73 70.69
N LEU A 166 66.97 -23.46 70.36
CA LEU A 166 67.36 -22.88 69.07
C LEU A 166 67.05 -23.85 67.92
N GLN A 167 67.44 -25.12 68.02
CA GLN A 167 67.14 -26.13 67.00
C GLN A 167 65.63 -26.28 66.74
N VAL A 168 64.80 -26.31 67.79
CA VAL A 168 63.34 -26.36 67.66
C VAL A 168 62.77 -25.08 67.01
N LYS A 169 63.34 -23.91 67.32
CA LYS A 169 62.95 -22.64 66.69
C LYS A 169 63.37 -22.57 65.22
N ASP A 170 64.57 -22.98 64.88
CA ASP A 170 65.09 -22.97 63.50
C ASP A 170 64.25 -23.92 62.61
N ALA A 171 63.94 -25.12 63.11
CA ALA A 171 63.03 -26.04 62.44
C ALA A 171 61.62 -25.43 62.26
N LYS A 172 61.13 -24.66 63.25
CA LYS A 172 59.81 -24.01 63.16
C LYS A 172 59.79 -22.82 62.20
N ILE A 173 60.89 -22.07 62.12
CA ILE A 173 61.10 -21.00 61.13
C ILE A 173 61.08 -21.60 59.73
N GLN A 174 61.86 -22.65 59.48
CA GLN A 174 61.90 -23.33 58.19
C GLN A 174 60.52 -23.87 57.75
N GLU A 175 59.74 -24.43 58.68
CA GLU A 175 58.37 -24.90 58.41
C GLU A 175 57.40 -23.74 58.06
N LEU A 176 57.59 -22.57 58.69
CA LEU A 176 56.82 -21.35 58.40
C LEU A 176 57.19 -20.77 57.03
N GLU A 177 58.48 -20.68 56.71
CA GLU A 177 59.00 -20.21 55.41
C GLU A 177 58.52 -21.10 54.26
N GLN A 178 58.53 -22.43 54.45
CA GLN A 178 57.98 -23.37 53.47
C GLN A 178 56.49 -23.13 53.24
N ARG A 179 55.69 -22.99 54.31
CA ARG A 179 54.25 -22.69 54.19
C ARG A 179 53.99 -21.31 53.57
N GLU A 180 54.78 -20.29 53.88
CA GLU A 180 54.69 -18.97 53.23
C GLU A 180 54.97 -19.09 51.73
N SER A 181 56.04 -19.80 51.33
CA SER A 181 56.39 -20.00 49.92
C SER A 181 55.31 -20.75 49.14
N GLY A 182 54.62 -21.71 49.77
CA GLY A 182 53.46 -22.41 49.23
C GLY A 182 52.29 -21.47 49.01
N LEU A 183 51.84 -20.79 50.05
CA LEU A 183 50.74 -19.82 49.99
C LEU A 183 51.01 -18.70 48.96
N LYS A 184 52.26 -18.23 48.85
CA LYS A 184 52.67 -17.21 47.87
C LYS A 184 52.57 -17.71 46.42
N ARG A 185 52.78 -19.00 46.18
CA ARG A 185 52.53 -19.65 44.88
C ARG A 185 51.03 -19.74 44.59
N ASP A 186 50.26 -20.24 45.56
CA ASP A 186 48.81 -20.40 45.43
C ASP A 186 48.10 -19.06 45.18
N ILE A 187 48.51 -17.99 45.87
CA ILE A 187 48.04 -16.61 45.64
C ILE A 187 48.35 -16.16 44.20
N ASN A 188 49.55 -16.43 43.69
CA ASN A 188 49.92 -16.07 42.31
C ASN A 188 49.03 -16.80 41.28
N ASP A 189 48.78 -18.09 41.48
CA ASP A 189 47.95 -18.89 40.57
C ASP A 189 46.44 -18.60 40.71
N LEU A 190 46.00 -18.10 41.87
CA LEU A 190 44.68 -17.47 42.04
C LEU A 190 44.59 -16.14 41.29
N VAL A 191 45.60 -15.28 41.38
CA VAL A 191 45.65 -13.98 40.68
C VAL A 191 45.62 -14.17 39.15
N LYS A 192 46.40 -15.11 38.59
CA LYS A 192 46.36 -15.44 37.15
C LYS A 192 44.96 -15.86 36.70
N ARG A 193 44.32 -16.78 37.44
CA ARG A 193 42.95 -17.23 37.13
C ARG A 193 41.93 -16.09 37.25
N LYS A 194 42.09 -15.20 38.23
CA LYS A 194 41.25 -14.01 38.36
C LYS A 194 41.37 -13.10 37.13
N ILE A 195 42.59 -12.84 36.63
CA ILE A 195 42.80 -12.01 35.44
C ILE A 195 42.06 -12.58 34.22
N ILE A 196 42.18 -13.88 33.97
CA ILE A 196 41.46 -14.55 32.85
C ILE A 196 39.94 -14.37 32.99
N VAL A 197 39.40 -14.59 34.20
CA VAL A 197 37.96 -14.41 34.47
C VAL A 197 37.52 -12.95 34.36
N ASP A 198 38.35 -11.99 34.75
CA ASP A 198 38.07 -10.54 34.60
C ASP A 198 38.08 -10.13 33.10
N GLU A 199 38.97 -10.71 32.28
CA GLU A 199 39.02 -10.52 30.82
C GLU A 199 37.78 -11.14 30.12
N GLU A 200 37.40 -12.37 30.48
CA GLU A 200 36.17 -13.01 29.99
C GLU A 200 34.92 -12.20 30.36
N ASN A 201 34.85 -11.70 31.60
CA ASN A 201 33.75 -10.83 32.04
C ASN A 201 33.71 -9.51 31.28
N ALA A 202 34.86 -8.91 30.95
CA ALA A 202 34.93 -7.70 30.13
C ALA A 202 34.47 -7.97 28.70
N PHE A 203 34.84 -9.10 28.12
CA PHE A 203 34.36 -9.55 26.80
C PHE A 203 32.84 -9.76 26.78
N LEU A 204 32.29 -10.53 27.73
CA LEU A 204 30.84 -10.78 27.83
C LEU A 204 30.02 -9.49 28.04
N ARG A 205 30.54 -8.54 28.83
CA ARG A 205 29.91 -7.21 28.99
C ARG A 205 29.85 -6.41 27.69
N LYS A 206 30.88 -6.52 26.85
CA LYS A 206 30.91 -5.91 25.52
C LYS A 206 29.90 -6.58 24.59
N GLU A 207 29.90 -7.91 24.49
CA GLU A 207 28.92 -8.64 23.67
C GLU A 207 27.47 -8.35 24.09
N PHE A 208 27.20 -8.30 25.40
CA PHE A 208 25.88 -7.94 25.92
C PHE A 208 25.45 -6.52 25.51
N SER A 209 26.39 -5.57 25.52
CA SER A 209 26.15 -4.19 25.10
C SER A 209 25.92 -4.09 23.58
N ASP A 210 26.68 -4.83 22.77
CA ASP A 210 26.51 -4.91 21.32
C ASP A 210 25.17 -5.59 20.94
N LEU A 211 24.76 -6.64 21.66
CA LEU A 211 23.45 -7.29 21.51
C LEU A 211 22.31 -6.36 21.94
N GLN A 212 22.46 -5.65 23.07
CA GLN A 212 21.46 -4.68 23.53
C GLN A 212 21.29 -3.54 22.51
N LYS A 213 22.38 -3.08 21.89
CA LYS A 213 22.34 -2.10 20.80
C LYS A 213 21.59 -2.66 19.58
N LYS A 214 22.00 -3.83 19.06
CA LYS A 214 21.32 -4.52 17.95
C LYS A 214 19.82 -4.72 18.20
N PHE A 215 19.42 -5.03 19.44
CA PHE A 215 18.02 -5.17 19.81
C PHE A 215 17.24 -3.84 19.79
N LYS A 216 17.86 -2.73 20.25
CA LYS A 216 17.28 -1.38 20.13
C LYS A 216 17.14 -0.97 18.67
N ASP A 217 18.17 -1.18 17.86
CA ASP A 217 18.19 -0.86 16.44
C ASP A 217 17.10 -1.66 15.69
N LYS A 218 17.01 -2.98 15.91
CA LYS A 218 15.97 -3.83 15.30
C LYS A 218 14.56 -3.48 15.78
N ARG A 219 14.39 -3.09 17.05
CA ARG A 219 13.10 -2.60 17.57
C ARG A 219 12.67 -1.30 16.87
N GLN A 220 13.61 -0.41 16.60
CA GLN A 220 13.33 0.84 15.87
C GLN A 220 12.99 0.55 14.40
N GLU A 221 13.76 -0.29 13.72
CA GLU A 221 13.47 -0.73 12.34
C GLU A 221 12.06 -1.36 12.21
N VAL A 222 11.65 -2.18 13.18
CA VAL A 222 10.29 -2.76 13.23
C VAL A 222 9.21 -1.70 13.46
N LYS A 223 9.51 -0.63 14.20
CA LYS A 223 8.58 0.50 14.38
C LYS A 223 8.43 1.28 13.07
N ASP A 224 9.54 1.63 12.43
CA ASP A 224 9.57 2.46 11.21
C ASP A 224 8.95 1.72 10.01
N THR A 225 9.22 0.42 9.88
CA THR A 225 8.60 -0.42 8.85
C THR A 225 7.10 -0.59 9.07
N LYS A 226 6.64 -0.74 10.33
CA LYS A 226 5.20 -0.77 10.65
C LYS A 226 4.50 0.53 10.26
N GLU A 227 5.09 1.68 10.59
CA GLU A 227 4.55 3.00 10.22
C GLU A 227 4.52 3.19 8.69
N CYS A 228 5.60 2.81 7.99
CA CYS A 228 5.65 2.85 6.53
C CYS A 228 4.57 1.98 5.86
N VAL A 229 4.30 0.78 6.41
CA VAL A 229 3.22 -0.10 5.93
C VAL A 229 1.85 0.51 6.21
N GLN A 230 1.63 1.05 7.41
CA GLN A 230 0.36 1.66 7.80
C GLN A 230 0.02 2.89 6.93
N ASN A 231 1.00 3.76 6.65
CA ASN A 231 0.82 4.91 5.76
C ASN A 231 0.51 4.47 4.32
N LYS A 232 1.14 3.41 3.81
CA LYS A 232 0.84 2.83 2.49
C LYS A 232 -0.53 2.16 2.43
N GLU A 233 -0.99 1.56 3.52
CA GLU A 233 -2.33 0.97 3.64
C GLU A 233 -3.41 2.05 3.66
N GLU A 234 -3.17 3.17 4.35
CA GLU A 234 -4.07 4.32 4.38
C GLU A 234 -4.14 5.03 3.00
N GLN A 235 -3.00 5.21 2.32
CA GLN A 235 -3.00 5.67 0.92
C GLN A 235 -3.81 4.74 0.01
N LYS A 236 -3.68 3.42 0.15
CA LYS A 236 -4.50 2.46 -0.61
C LYS A 236 -5.98 2.57 -0.28
N ARG A 237 -6.36 2.72 0.99
CA ARG A 237 -7.77 2.97 1.40
C ARG A 237 -8.34 4.21 0.73
N LEU A 238 -7.59 5.32 0.71
CA LEU A 238 -8.02 6.55 0.05
C LEU A 238 -8.19 6.39 -1.47
N VAL A 239 -7.27 5.69 -2.14
CA VAL A 239 -7.38 5.40 -3.58
C VAL A 239 -8.59 4.51 -3.89
N ILE A 240 -8.84 3.48 -3.08
CA ILE A 240 -10.02 2.60 -3.24
C ILE A 240 -11.30 3.42 -3.08
N LYS A 241 -11.43 4.22 -2.02
CA LYS A 241 -12.60 5.08 -1.78
C LYS A 241 -12.88 6.02 -2.96
N ASN A 242 -11.85 6.65 -3.51
CA ASN A 242 -12.01 7.53 -4.67
C ASN A 242 -12.47 6.76 -5.93
N LEU A 243 -11.97 5.54 -6.15
CA LEU A 243 -12.40 4.69 -7.27
C LEU A 243 -13.83 4.18 -7.09
N GLU A 244 -14.25 3.86 -5.87
CA GLU A 244 -15.64 3.52 -5.54
C GLU A 244 -16.57 4.72 -5.82
N GLU A 245 -16.21 5.93 -5.38
CA GLU A 245 -16.97 7.15 -5.66
C GLU A 245 -17.10 7.46 -7.17
N GLU A 246 -16.03 7.28 -7.96
CA GLU A 246 -16.11 7.44 -9.42
C GLU A 246 -16.91 6.32 -10.09
N ASN A 247 -16.84 5.08 -9.59
CA ASN A 247 -17.65 3.97 -10.09
C ASN A 247 -19.14 4.20 -9.85
N GLU A 248 -19.55 4.75 -8.70
CA GLU A 248 -20.95 5.13 -8.43
C GLU A 248 -21.43 6.27 -9.35
N LYS A 249 -20.57 7.28 -9.63
CA LYS A 249 -20.87 8.35 -10.60
C LYS A 249 -21.03 7.82 -12.03
N LEU A 250 -20.22 6.83 -12.43
CA LEU A 250 -20.35 6.17 -13.73
C LEU A 250 -21.59 5.27 -13.78
N SER A 251 -21.87 4.53 -12.72
CA SER A 251 -23.05 3.65 -12.59
C SER A 251 -24.36 4.44 -12.73
N THR A 252 -24.49 5.53 -11.98
CA THR A 252 -25.64 6.45 -12.08
C THR A 252 -25.78 7.03 -13.50
N ARG A 253 -24.70 7.55 -14.09
CA ARG A 253 -24.71 8.04 -15.49
C ARG A 253 -25.09 6.95 -16.50
N CYS A 254 -24.66 5.71 -16.30
CA CYS A 254 -25.07 4.57 -17.14
C CYS A 254 -26.56 4.26 -17.00
N ALA A 255 -27.12 4.33 -15.79
CA ALA A 255 -28.55 4.16 -15.56
C ALA A 255 -29.39 5.27 -16.24
N ASP A 256 -28.95 6.52 -16.16
CA ASP A 256 -29.59 7.66 -16.84
C ASP A 256 -29.59 7.49 -18.37
N LEU A 257 -28.43 7.15 -18.95
CA LEU A 257 -28.31 6.90 -20.41
C LEU A 257 -29.17 5.71 -20.87
N LEU A 258 -29.29 4.65 -20.06
CA LEU A 258 -30.20 3.53 -20.35
C LEU A 258 -31.66 3.98 -20.32
N ASN A 259 -32.04 4.82 -19.36
CA ASN A 259 -33.39 5.37 -19.26
C ASN A 259 -33.73 6.23 -20.49
N ASP A 260 -32.82 7.12 -20.91
CA ASP A 260 -33.00 7.96 -22.11
C ASP A 260 -33.04 7.14 -23.41
N LEU A 261 -32.22 6.10 -23.54
CA LEU A 261 -32.33 5.15 -24.65
C LEU A 261 -33.70 4.43 -24.68
N GLU A 262 -34.28 4.11 -23.52
CA GLU A 262 -35.62 3.53 -23.45
C GLU A 262 -36.72 4.54 -23.83
N LYS A 263 -36.59 5.81 -23.40
CA LYS A 263 -37.48 6.91 -23.83
C LYS A 263 -37.44 7.06 -25.36
N LEU A 264 -36.24 7.13 -25.94
CA LEU A 264 -36.05 7.25 -27.39
C LEU A 264 -36.63 6.06 -28.16
N ARG A 265 -36.45 4.82 -27.68
CA ARG A 265 -37.08 3.63 -28.27
C ARG A 265 -38.62 3.70 -28.24
N LYS A 266 -39.21 4.20 -27.15
CA LYS A 266 -40.67 4.39 -27.05
C LYS A 266 -41.17 5.44 -28.06
N GLN A 267 -40.42 6.53 -28.25
CA GLN A 267 -40.71 7.54 -29.28
C GLN A 267 -40.53 6.98 -30.71
N GLU A 268 -39.48 6.20 -30.97
CA GLU A 268 -39.27 5.57 -32.28
C GLU A 268 -40.43 4.63 -32.65
N LEU A 269 -40.90 3.81 -31.68
CA LEU A 269 -42.06 2.94 -31.86
C LEU A 269 -43.37 3.73 -32.09
N HIS A 270 -43.49 4.94 -31.54
CA HIS A 270 -44.62 5.84 -31.82
C HIS A 270 -44.56 6.34 -33.26
N TRP A 271 -43.46 7.00 -33.64
CA TRP A 271 -43.27 7.53 -34.99
C TRP A 271 -43.38 6.45 -36.08
N ARG A 272 -42.92 5.23 -35.80
CA ARG A 272 -43.06 4.09 -36.74
C ARG A 272 -44.53 3.72 -36.98
N LYS A 273 -45.38 3.74 -35.95
CA LYS A 273 -46.83 3.49 -36.08
C LYS A 273 -47.52 4.61 -36.86
N GLU A 274 -47.18 5.87 -36.56
CA GLU A 274 -47.73 7.02 -37.28
C GLU A 274 -47.33 7.00 -38.75
N LYS A 275 -46.05 6.70 -39.06
CA LYS A 275 -45.58 6.51 -40.42
C LYS A 275 -46.39 5.43 -41.14
N CYS A 276 -46.55 4.24 -40.57
CA CYS A 276 -47.36 3.18 -41.19
C CYS A 276 -48.83 3.59 -41.41
N SER A 277 -49.40 4.40 -40.50
CA SER A 277 -50.76 4.96 -40.65
C SER A 277 -50.85 5.97 -41.79
N ILE A 278 -49.83 6.81 -41.97
CA ILE A 278 -49.73 7.77 -43.07
C ILE A 278 -49.48 7.05 -44.41
N ASP A 279 -48.54 6.10 -44.46
CA ASP A 279 -48.25 5.30 -45.65
C ASP A 279 -49.50 4.54 -46.14
N ALA A 280 -50.33 4.01 -45.22
CA ALA A 280 -51.60 3.38 -45.56
C ALA A 280 -52.64 4.37 -46.15
N LYS A 281 -52.68 5.61 -45.64
CA LYS A 281 -53.54 6.67 -46.20
C LYS A 281 -53.06 7.13 -47.58
N ILE A 282 -51.74 7.27 -47.76
CA ILE A 282 -51.13 7.61 -49.06
C ILE A 282 -51.53 6.56 -50.09
N LYS A 283 -51.34 5.27 -49.78
CA LYS A 283 -51.73 4.18 -50.67
C LYS A 283 -53.22 4.20 -51.03
N ALA A 284 -54.10 4.44 -50.05
CA ALA A 284 -55.53 4.57 -50.32
C ALA A 284 -55.86 5.77 -51.24
N PHE A 285 -55.15 6.89 -51.13
CA PHE A 285 -55.29 8.01 -52.06
C PHE A 285 -54.71 7.70 -53.45
N GLU A 286 -53.60 6.97 -53.56
CA GLU A 286 -53.05 6.49 -54.83
C GLU A 286 -54.04 5.57 -55.55
N ASP A 287 -54.61 4.58 -54.84
CA ASP A 287 -55.62 3.66 -55.37
C ASP A 287 -56.89 4.44 -55.84
N ASN A 288 -57.35 5.42 -55.07
CA ASN A 288 -58.48 6.29 -55.45
C ASN A 288 -58.17 7.17 -56.69
N LEU A 289 -56.95 7.71 -56.80
CA LEU A 289 -56.53 8.49 -57.97
C LEU A 289 -56.42 7.61 -59.23
N ILE A 290 -55.97 6.37 -59.09
CA ILE A 290 -55.94 5.39 -60.18
C ILE A 290 -57.37 5.07 -60.64
N GLU A 291 -58.33 4.87 -59.73
CA GLU A 291 -59.71 4.58 -60.11
C GLU A 291 -60.40 5.79 -60.77
N ALA A 292 -60.29 6.98 -60.19
CA ALA A 292 -60.81 8.21 -60.80
C ALA A 292 -60.23 8.47 -62.20
N ARG A 293 -58.96 8.09 -62.44
CA ARG A 293 -58.34 8.16 -63.77
C ARG A 293 -59.00 7.21 -64.78
N LYS A 294 -59.34 5.98 -64.37
CA LYS A 294 -60.10 5.04 -65.21
C LYS A 294 -61.51 5.54 -65.50
N GLU A 295 -62.19 6.11 -64.50
CA GLU A 295 -63.52 6.71 -64.69
C GLU A 295 -63.48 7.87 -65.69
N ILE A 296 -62.46 8.73 -65.61
CA ILE A 296 -62.21 9.79 -66.59
C ILE A 296 -62.01 9.18 -67.99
N GLU A 297 -61.17 8.15 -68.16
CA GLU A 297 -60.92 7.48 -69.44
C GLU A 297 -62.19 6.82 -70.03
N VAL A 298 -63.02 6.21 -69.18
CA VAL A 298 -64.35 5.69 -69.54
C VAL A 298 -65.32 6.82 -69.92
N SER A 299 -65.27 7.96 -69.23
CA SER A 299 -66.11 9.13 -69.57
C SER A 299 -65.66 9.78 -70.89
N GLN A 300 -64.36 9.84 -71.14
CA GLN A 300 -63.75 10.42 -72.34
C GLN A 300 -64.02 9.55 -73.57
N SER A 301 -63.92 8.22 -73.44
CA SER A 301 -64.32 7.29 -74.52
C SER A 301 -65.81 7.37 -74.84
N LYS A 302 -66.69 7.50 -73.83
CA LYS A 302 -68.13 7.80 -74.03
C LYS A 302 -68.35 9.14 -74.74
N TYR A 303 -67.66 10.20 -74.32
CA TYR A 303 -67.73 11.53 -74.95
C TYR A 303 -67.29 11.48 -76.41
N ASN A 304 -66.16 10.82 -76.70
CA ASN A 304 -65.65 10.63 -78.07
C ASN A 304 -66.64 9.85 -78.95
N ALA A 305 -67.27 8.80 -78.40
CA ALA A 305 -68.29 8.03 -79.12
C ALA A 305 -69.55 8.86 -79.41
N LEU A 306 -70.03 9.66 -78.46
CA LEU A 306 -71.15 10.58 -78.66
C LEU A 306 -70.80 11.70 -79.65
N SER A 307 -69.57 12.23 -79.60
CA SER A 307 -69.06 13.20 -80.57
C SER A 307 -69.06 12.63 -81.99
N LEU A 308 -68.61 11.37 -82.16
CA LEU A 308 -68.66 10.67 -83.44
C LEU A 308 -70.10 10.39 -83.93
N GLN A 309 -71.03 10.08 -83.02
CA GLN A 309 -72.46 9.98 -83.38
C GLN A 309 -73.03 11.33 -83.83
N LEU A 310 -72.67 12.42 -83.15
CA LEU A 310 -73.11 13.77 -83.48
C LEU A 310 -72.56 14.23 -84.84
N THR A 311 -71.28 13.99 -85.14
CA THR A 311 -70.71 14.32 -86.46
C THR A 311 -71.36 13.51 -87.57
N ASN A 312 -71.59 12.20 -87.36
CA ASN A 312 -72.31 11.36 -88.31
C ASN A 312 -73.75 11.86 -88.55
N LYS A 313 -74.47 12.26 -87.49
CA LYS A 313 -75.82 12.84 -87.62
C LYS A 313 -75.80 14.22 -88.30
N GLN A 314 -74.76 15.03 -88.07
CA GLN A 314 -74.57 16.29 -88.78
C GLN A 314 -74.33 16.07 -90.28
N THR A 315 -73.53 15.07 -90.67
CA THR A 315 -73.32 14.74 -92.09
C THR A 315 -74.57 14.14 -92.75
N GLU A 316 -75.33 13.31 -92.03
CA GLU A 316 -76.61 12.77 -92.50
C GLU A 316 -77.65 13.88 -92.70
N LEU A 317 -77.71 14.87 -91.78
CA LEU A 317 -78.56 16.04 -91.91
C LEU A 317 -78.19 16.88 -93.14
N ILE A 318 -76.89 17.16 -93.34
CA ILE A 318 -76.40 17.90 -94.51
C ILE A 318 -76.78 17.18 -95.82
N GLN A 319 -76.64 15.85 -95.86
CA GLN A 319 -77.08 15.05 -97.01
C GLN A 319 -78.59 15.16 -97.22
N LYS A 320 -79.40 15.12 -96.15
CA LYS A 320 -80.86 15.28 -96.25
C LYS A 320 -81.28 16.68 -96.71
N ASP A 321 -80.58 17.74 -96.28
CA ASP A 321 -80.82 19.10 -96.78
C ASP A 321 -80.46 19.23 -98.27
N MET A 322 -79.41 18.54 -98.74
CA MET A 322 -79.08 18.43 -100.16
C MET A 322 -80.19 17.70 -100.92
N ASP A 323 -80.65 16.54 -100.44
CA ASP A 323 -81.75 15.76 -101.03
C ASP A 323 -83.04 16.60 -101.11
N ILE A 324 -83.42 17.30 -100.02
CA ILE A 324 -84.60 18.19 -99.97
C ILE A 324 -84.45 19.36 -100.95
N THR A 325 -83.25 19.91 -101.09
CA THR A 325 -82.98 21.00 -102.05
C THR A 325 -83.09 20.51 -103.49
N LEU A 326 -82.70 19.26 -103.78
CA LEU A 326 -82.90 18.63 -105.08
C LEU A 326 -84.39 18.41 -105.37
N VAL A 327 -85.12 17.75 -104.46
CA VAL A 327 -86.57 17.50 -104.61
C VAL A 327 -87.38 18.80 -104.75
N ARG A 328 -86.96 19.88 -104.07
CA ARG A 328 -87.56 21.21 -104.25
C ARG A 328 -87.35 21.77 -105.67
N LYS A 329 -86.21 21.51 -106.31
CA LYS A 329 -85.96 21.89 -107.72
C LYS A 329 -86.81 21.04 -108.66
N GLU A 330 -86.81 19.72 -108.48
CA GLU A 330 -87.62 18.79 -109.29
C GLU A 330 -89.11 19.13 -109.20
N LEU A 331 -89.61 19.47 -108.01
CA LEU A 331 -90.99 19.92 -107.81
C LEU A 331 -91.26 21.29 -108.46
N GLN A 332 -90.28 22.21 -108.46
CA GLN A 332 -90.39 23.48 -109.16
C GLN A 332 -90.42 23.30 -110.69
N GLU A 333 -89.63 22.37 -111.22
CA GLU A 333 -89.63 21.97 -112.63
C GLU A 333 -90.95 21.31 -113.03
N LEU A 334 -91.45 20.35 -112.23
CA LEU A 334 -92.78 19.76 -112.39
C LEU A 334 -93.89 20.81 -112.37
N GLN A 335 -93.83 21.79 -111.47
CA GLN A 335 -94.80 22.88 -111.43
C GLN A 335 -94.73 23.77 -112.69
N ASN A 336 -93.54 23.99 -113.23
CA ASN A 336 -93.35 24.75 -114.47
C ASN A 336 -93.86 23.97 -115.69
N LEU A 337 -93.58 22.67 -115.77
CA LEU A 337 -94.13 21.76 -116.79
C LEU A 337 -95.66 21.68 -116.71
N TYR A 338 -96.23 21.59 -115.49
CA TYR A 338 -97.67 21.63 -115.29
C TYR A 338 -98.29 22.94 -115.77
N LYS A 339 -97.67 24.09 -115.47
CA LYS A 339 -98.11 25.39 -115.99
C LYS A 339 -98.08 25.42 -117.52
N GLN A 340 -97.00 24.96 -118.15
CA GLN A 340 -96.91 24.85 -119.62
C GLN A 340 -97.98 23.94 -120.20
N ASN A 341 -98.22 22.77 -119.61
CA ASN A 341 -99.26 21.84 -120.06
C ASN A 341 -100.67 22.42 -119.89
N SER A 342 -100.93 23.15 -118.79
CA SER A 342 -102.20 23.85 -118.59
C SER A 342 -102.42 24.98 -119.61
N ALA A 343 -101.35 25.67 -120.03
CA ALA A 343 -101.40 26.67 -121.10
C ALA A 343 -101.66 26.02 -122.47
N HIS A 344 -101.03 24.87 -122.77
CA HIS A 344 -101.36 24.08 -123.96
C HIS A 344 -102.81 23.56 -123.96
N THR A 345 -103.32 23.13 -122.79
CA THR A 345 -104.71 22.70 -122.63
C THR A 345 -105.67 23.87 -122.84
N ALA A 346 -105.32 25.07 -122.36
CA ALA A 346 -106.09 26.29 -122.61
C ALA A 346 -106.10 26.67 -124.11
N GLN A 347 -104.94 26.59 -124.79
CA GLN A 347 -104.85 26.80 -126.24
C GLN A 347 -105.69 25.77 -127.02
N GLN A 348 -105.72 24.50 -126.60
CA GLN A 348 -106.61 23.50 -127.18
C GLN A 348 -108.09 23.82 -126.95
N ALA A 349 -108.46 24.27 -125.75
CA ALA A 349 -109.84 24.67 -125.45
C ALA A 349 -110.28 25.88 -126.29
N GLU A 350 -109.40 26.86 -126.49
CA GLU A 350 -109.63 28.04 -127.33
C GLU A 350 -109.82 27.65 -128.82
N LEU A 351 -109.02 26.70 -129.32
CA LEU A 351 -109.19 26.13 -130.67
C LEU A 351 -110.54 25.37 -130.81
N ILE A 352 -110.95 24.61 -129.79
CA ILE A 352 -112.26 23.94 -129.77
C ILE A 352 -113.39 24.97 -129.77
N GLN A 353 -113.25 26.07 -129.03
CA GLN A 353 -114.24 27.15 -129.00
C GLN A 353 -114.35 27.86 -130.36
N GLN A 354 -113.24 28.12 -131.05
CA GLN A 354 -113.25 28.64 -132.42
C GLN A 354 -113.98 27.70 -133.39
N LEU A 355 -113.73 26.39 -133.30
CA LEU A 355 -114.44 25.37 -134.09
C LEU A 355 -115.94 25.32 -133.78
N GLN A 356 -116.35 25.50 -132.51
CA GLN A 356 -117.75 25.57 -132.11
C GLN A 356 -118.47 26.82 -132.64
N VAL A 357 -117.83 27.99 -132.59
CA VAL A 357 -118.39 29.24 -133.13
C VAL A 357 -118.60 29.13 -134.64
N LEU A 358 -117.61 28.63 -135.38
CA LEU A 358 -117.72 28.41 -136.83
C LEU A 358 -118.87 27.46 -137.19
N ASN A 359 -119.08 26.41 -136.39
CA ASN A 359 -120.18 25.47 -136.56
C ASN A 359 -121.55 26.12 -136.25
N MET A 360 -121.63 26.98 -135.24
CA MET A 360 -122.84 27.76 -134.94
C MET A 360 -123.20 28.75 -136.05
N ASP A 361 -122.24 29.50 -136.59
CA ASP A 361 -122.50 30.41 -137.71
C ASP A 361 -122.94 29.65 -138.96
N THR A 362 -122.35 28.47 -139.21
CA THR A 362 -122.79 27.56 -140.29
C THR A 362 -124.25 27.11 -140.12
N GLN A 363 -124.65 26.68 -138.92
CA GLN A 363 -126.04 26.32 -138.63
C GLN A 363 -127.01 27.51 -138.69
N LYS A 364 -126.55 28.71 -138.37
CA LYS A 364 -127.36 29.94 -138.41
C LYS A 364 -127.63 30.39 -139.85
N VAL A 365 -126.66 30.24 -140.76
CA VAL A 365 -126.85 30.48 -142.20
C VAL A 365 -127.86 29.50 -142.79
N LEU A 366 -127.79 28.22 -142.42
CA LEU A 366 -128.78 27.21 -142.85
C LEU A 366 -130.20 27.57 -142.39
N ARG A 367 -130.37 27.93 -141.11
CA ARG A 367 -131.68 28.30 -140.56
C ARG A 367 -132.28 29.56 -141.22
N ASN A 368 -131.44 30.54 -141.54
CA ASN A 368 -131.86 31.72 -142.30
C ASN A 368 -132.31 31.39 -143.75
N GLN A 369 -131.84 30.29 -144.35
CA GLN A 369 -132.34 29.81 -145.65
C GLN A 369 -133.69 29.08 -145.50
N GLU A 370 -133.87 28.32 -144.42
CA GLU A 370 -135.15 27.64 -144.11
C GLU A 370 -136.30 28.65 -143.88
N ASP A 371 -136.04 29.75 -143.18
CA ASP A 371 -137.05 30.78 -142.91
C ASP A 371 -137.50 31.53 -144.19
N VAL A 372 -136.60 31.75 -145.16
CA VAL A 372 -136.93 32.36 -146.46
C VAL A 372 -137.85 31.44 -147.28
N HIS A 373 -137.53 30.14 -147.38
CA HIS A 373 -138.37 29.18 -148.09
C HIS A 373 -139.73 28.94 -147.41
N THR A 374 -139.81 29.12 -146.08
CA THR A 374 -141.06 29.03 -145.32
C THR A 374 -141.96 30.24 -145.59
N ALA A 375 -141.40 31.44 -145.74
CA ALA A 375 -142.15 32.65 -146.12
C ALA A 375 -142.71 32.57 -147.56
N GLU A 376 -141.98 31.97 -148.49
CA GLU A 376 -142.43 31.77 -149.88
C GLU A 376 -143.55 30.73 -149.99
N SER A 377 -143.52 29.67 -149.16
CA SER A 377 -144.48 28.56 -149.22
C SER A 377 -145.92 28.95 -148.79
N ILE A 378 -146.07 29.88 -147.85
CA ILE A 378 -147.39 30.29 -147.34
C ILE A 378 -148.15 31.18 -148.36
N SER A 379 -147.43 31.83 -149.27
CA SER A 379 -148.02 32.67 -150.34
C SER A 379 -148.85 31.86 -151.35
N TYR A 380 -148.49 30.60 -151.60
CA TYR A 380 -149.10 29.80 -152.68
C TYR A 380 -150.24 28.86 -152.24
N GLN A 381 -150.51 28.68 -150.94
CA GLN A 381 -151.44 27.65 -150.45
C GLN A 381 -152.87 28.14 -150.09
N LYS A 382 -153.29 29.34 -150.55
CA LYS A 382 -154.68 29.82 -150.33
C LYS A 382 -155.38 30.52 -151.50
N VAL A 383 -154.90 30.31 -152.73
CA VAL A 383 -155.59 30.74 -153.97
C VAL A 383 -156.41 29.60 -154.63
N CYS A 384 -156.15 28.33 -154.27
CA CYS A 384 -156.72 27.16 -154.98
C CYS A 384 -157.45 26.14 -154.08
N PHE A 385 -158.46 26.57 -153.31
CA PHE A 385 -159.49 25.64 -152.79
C PHE A 385 -160.86 26.32 -152.66
N CYS A 386 -161.57 26.47 -153.77
CA CYS A 386 -163.01 26.72 -153.78
C CYS A 386 -163.77 25.39 -153.70
N SER A 387 -164.75 25.29 -152.79
CA SER A 387 -165.80 24.24 -152.75
C SER A 387 -165.27 22.82 -152.43
N VAL A 388 -165.72 22.05 -151.42
CA VAL A 388 -167.04 21.48 -151.10
C VAL A 388 -166.80 20.68 -149.78
N ILE A 389 -167.56 20.66 -148.68
CA ILE A 389 -168.92 21.10 -148.33
C ILE A 389 -168.96 21.56 -146.85
N LYS A 390 -170.02 22.29 -146.46
CA LYS A 390 -170.36 22.66 -145.07
C LYS A 390 -170.25 21.51 -144.04
N MET A 391 -169.60 21.77 -142.91
CA MET A 391 -170.32 21.88 -141.61
C MET A 391 -169.54 22.77 -140.64
#